data_AF-A0A1C5PKU9-F1
#
_entry.id   AF-A0A1C5PKU9-F1
#
_cell.length_a   1.000
_cell.length_b   1.000
_cell.length_c   1.000
_cell.angle_alpha   90.00
_cell.angle_beta   90.00
_cell.angle_gamma   90.00
#
_symmetry.space_group_name_H-M   'P 1'
#
loop_
_entity.id
_entity.type
_entity.pdbx_description
1 polymer ?
#
loop_
_entity_poly.entity_id
_entity_poly.type
_entity_poly.pdbx_seq_one_letter_code
_entity_poly.pdbx_strand_id
1 'polypeptide(L)'
;MEKQTTINQHYVPRFYMKNFSEVKNEETNKEKALISFYQFDKMIYIEKIPTKSICCEKYFYDEDGHIENKLTEKESIWSKSIAKAKDNKNISKLDMNNILEFFVYQIIRTKAQLKHSQKLISMLKSELMSECYQEIDKSVIRENVEKEVKDDVKPEDVLSIADRLIIENSDLDIIIINNKTNIPFITSDVPVIYINPIEADNTGLSNIGEVIFCPISESKLVMFYDKKIYDKSYIKLKSEISEGEEEIIHNFNKYQYISANERIMSLECNVFDTYIKDKDLNDKRKEFNTTKRVNSMFDGNGILLATKSRGIKYCYDINILKLPRQLRKIPEKFRRTAKRKYSKENREKFLFSIYRMPDLARNEDEKQCFEQLQKYSKRLLEYFDYYWKTPKEDCTISGRDMDLLKTYPAKRFEY
;
A
#
# COMPACT_ATOMS: atom_id res chain seq x y z
N MET A 1 -26.41 17.26 -26.81
CA MET A 1 -25.74 18.19 -25.88
C MET A 1 -24.34 17.67 -25.69
N GLU A 2 -23.33 18.37 -26.19
CA GLU A 2 -21.93 18.09 -25.83
C GLU A 2 -21.81 18.17 -24.30
N LYS A 3 -21.40 17.07 -23.66
CA LYS A 3 -21.10 17.08 -22.22
C LYS A 3 -19.95 18.05 -22.03
N GLN A 4 -20.14 19.09 -21.20
CA GLN A 4 -19.08 19.99 -20.81
C GLN A 4 -17.97 19.17 -20.11
N THR A 5 -16.77 19.14 -20.68
CA THR A 5 -15.65 18.39 -20.13
C THR A 5 -15.19 19.00 -18.79
N THR A 6 -15.08 18.15 -17.77
CA THR A 6 -14.54 18.55 -16.47
C THR A 6 -13.05 18.84 -16.58
N ILE A 7 -12.66 20.11 -16.37
CA ILE A 7 -11.26 20.55 -16.42
C ILE A 7 -10.49 20.06 -15.20
N ASN A 8 -10.98 20.34 -13.99
CA ASN A 8 -10.29 19.94 -12.75
C ASN A 8 -10.74 18.55 -12.36
N GLN A 9 -9.91 17.56 -12.63
CA GLN A 9 -10.19 16.15 -12.36
C GLN A 9 -9.51 15.73 -11.07
N HIS A 10 -10.28 15.14 -10.16
CA HIS A 10 -9.86 14.87 -8.78
C HIS A 10 -9.22 13.49 -8.65
N TYR A 11 -7.96 13.45 -8.18
CA TYR A 11 -7.26 12.21 -7.84
C TYR A 11 -7.50 11.75 -6.39
N VAL A 12 -8.07 12.62 -5.54
CA VAL A 12 -8.78 12.25 -4.31
C VAL A 12 -10.17 12.89 -4.38
N PRO A 13 -11.26 12.14 -4.20
CA PRO A 13 -12.57 12.60 -4.61
C PRO A 13 -13.17 13.53 -3.58
N ARG A 14 -14.00 14.46 -4.05
CA ARG A 14 -14.61 15.47 -3.19
C ARG A 14 -15.57 14.86 -2.18
N PHE A 15 -16.30 13.79 -2.53
CA PHE A 15 -17.22 13.14 -1.59
C PHE A 15 -16.47 12.59 -0.36
N TYR A 16 -15.24 12.11 -0.56
CA TYR A 16 -14.39 11.59 0.51
C TYR A 16 -13.84 12.73 1.36
N MET A 17 -13.24 13.76 0.74
CA MET A 17 -12.68 14.91 1.45
C MET A 17 -13.73 15.67 2.28
N LYS A 18 -15.00 15.68 1.83
CA LYS A 18 -16.13 16.27 2.57
C LYS A 18 -16.25 15.70 3.99
N ASN A 19 -15.87 14.44 4.24
CA ASN A 19 -15.95 13.83 5.56
C ASN A 19 -14.89 14.34 6.56
N PHE A 20 -13.95 15.17 6.11
CA PHE A 20 -12.92 15.85 6.90
C PHE A 20 -13.03 17.38 6.77
N SER A 21 -14.20 17.87 6.36
CA SER A 21 -14.42 19.28 6.03
C SER A 21 -15.56 19.87 6.85
N GLU A 22 -15.50 21.18 7.07
CA GLU A 22 -16.66 21.96 7.50
C GLU A 22 -17.62 22.11 6.30
N VAL A 23 -18.86 21.68 6.43
CA VAL A 23 -19.86 21.80 5.36
C VAL A 23 -20.74 23.02 5.63
N LYS A 24 -20.67 24.02 4.74
CA LYS A 24 -21.53 25.21 4.77
C LYS A 24 -22.64 25.08 3.74
N ASN A 25 -23.84 25.55 4.10
CA ASN A 25 -25.06 25.46 3.27
C ASN A 25 -25.37 24.02 2.84
N GLU A 26 -25.29 23.09 3.78
CA GLU A 26 -25.60 21.67 3.57
C GLU A 26 -27.00 21.50 2.95
N GLU A 27 -27.14 20.51 2.06
CA GLU A 27 -28.40 20.22 1.34
C GLU A 27 -28.91 21.35 0.42
N THR A 28 -28.03 22.30 0.05
CA THR A 28 -28.35 23.35 -0.93
C THR A 28 -27.44 23.33 -2.15
N ASN A 29 -27.87 23.97 -3.25
CA ASN A 29 -27.04 24.17 -4.46
C ASN A 29 -25.78 25.04 -4.21
N LYS A 30 -25.64 25.63 -3.01
CA LYS A 30 -24.49 26.45 -2.60
C LYS A 30 -23.62 25.74 -1.56
N GLU A 31 -23.73 24.42 -1.43
CA GLU A 31 -22.92 23.61 -0.51
C GLU A 31 -21.42 23.84 -0.75
N LYS A 32 -20.69 24.12 0.32
CA LYS A 32 -19.23 24.25 0.31
C LYS A 32 -18.63 23.38 1.41
N ALA A 33 -17.84 22.40 1.02
CA ALA A 33 -16.96 21.67 1.93
C ALA A 33 -15.62 22.40 2.02
N LEU A 34 -15.26 22.84 3.23
CA LEU A 34 -14.03 23.58 3.53
C LEU A 34 -13.10 22.71 4.39
N ILE A 35 -11.93 22.39 3.86
CA ILE A 35 -10.93 21.52 4.50
C ILE A 35 -9.68 22.31 4.84
N SER A 36 -8.97 21.87 5.87
CA SER A 36 -7.69 22.44 6.28
C SER A 36 -6.56 21.44 5.97
N PHE A 37 -5.37 21.94 5.65
CA PHE A 37 -4.24 21.08 5.31
C PHE A 37 -2.89 21.71 5.65
N TYR A 38 -1.91 20.84 5.88
CA TYR A 38 -0.50 21.22 5.95
C TYR A 38 0.21 20.76 4.68
N GLN A 39 0.93 21.68 4.06
CA GLN A 39 1.66 21.48 2.81
C GLN A 39 3.16 21.29 3.11
N PHE A 40 3.71 20.11 2.77
CA PHE A 40 5.05 19.73 3.21
C PHE A 40 6.20 20.53 2.59
N ASP A 41 6.17 20.77 1.28
CA ASP A 41 7.24 21.44 0.54
C ASP A 41 7.38 22.92 0.92
N LYS A 42 6.26 23.57 1.23
CA LYS A 42 6.18 24.98 1.62
C LYS A 42 6.19 25.20 3.14
N MET A 43 5.99 24.14 3.93
CA MET A 43 5.86 24.20 5.39
C MET A 43 4.77 25.19 5.85
N ILE A 44 3.63 25.21 5.16
CA ILE A 44 2.53 26.13 5.45
C ILE A 44 1.26 25.38 5.86
N TYR A 45 0.52 26.01 6.76
CA TYR A 45 -0.84 25.65 7.12
C TYR A 45 -1.81 26.47 6.27
N ILE A 46 -2.83 25.81 5.72
CA ILE A 46 -3.89 26.45 4.95
C ILE A 46 -5.22 25.98 5.52
N GLU A 47 -6.04 26.93 5.96
CA GLU A 47 -7.29 26.65 6.67
C GLU A 47 -8.52 26.89 5.78
N LYS A 48 -9.53 26.04 5.98
CA LYS A 48 -10.91 26.22 5.47
C LYS A 48 -11.00 26.58 3.98
N ILE A 49 -10.25 25.89 3.14
CA ILE A 49 -10.30 26.07 1.69
C ILE A 49 -11.30 25.11 1.03
N PRO A 50 -11.94 25.50 -0.10
CA PRO A 50 -12.86 24.61 -0.80
C PRO A 50 -12.20 23.31 -1.28
N THR A 51 -12.81 22.15 -1.02
CA THR A 51 -12.31 20.85 -1.52
C THR A 51 -12.18 20.77 -3.04
N LYS A 52 -12.91 21.62 -3.78
CA LYS A 52 -12.83 21.72 -5.24
C LYS A 52 -11.49 22.25 -5.77
N SER A 53 -10.64 22.85 -4.92
CA SER A 53 -9.37 23.46 -5.33
C SER A 53 -8.13 22.65 -4.93
N ILE A 54 -8.30 21.44 -4.39
CA ILE A 54 -7.20 20.57 -3.99
C ILE A 54 -7.41 19.14 -4.47
N CYS A 55 -6.32 18.38 -4.45
CA CYS A 55 -6.28 16.98 -4.87
C CYS A 55 -6.86 16.76 -6.28
N CYS A 56 -6.62 17.71 -7.17
CA CYS A 56 -7.01 17.70 -8.57
C CYS A 56 -5.88 18.28 -9.43
N GLU A 57 -5.86 17.89 -10.70
CA GLU A 57 -5.05 18.51 -11.74
C GLU A 57 -5.95 18.79 -12.97
N LYS A 58 -5.49 19.66 -13.86
CA LYS A 58 -6.21 19.89 -15.12
C LYS A 58 -6.08 18.64 -15.99
N TYR A 59 -7.22 18.10 -16.44
CA TYR A 59 -7.29 16.92 -17.33
C TYR A 59 -6.39 15.77 -16.85
N PHE A 60 -6.45 15.49 -15.54
CA PHE A 60 -5.54 14.53 -14.91
C PHE A 60 -5.62 13.16 -15.58
N TYR A 61 -6.83 12.64 -15.79
CA TYR A 61 -7.09 11.35 -16.41
C TYR A 61 -7.15 11.45 -17.93
N ASP A 62 -7.92 12.39 -18.45
CA ASP A 62 -8.21 12.54 -19.88
C ASP A 62 -8.71 13.95 -20.25
N GLU A 63 -8.58 14.31 -21.52
CA GLU A 63 -9.13 15.55 -22.07
C GLU A 63 -10.54 15.38 -22.64
N ASP A 64 -10.96 14.15 -22.98
CA ASP A 64 -12.30 13.85 -23.52
C ASP A 64 -13.34 13.51 -22.43
N GLY A 65 -12.89 13.31 -21.19
CA GLY A 65 -13.72 13.07 -20.02
C GLY A 65 -14.28 11.65 -19.89
N HIS A 66 -13.88 10.68 -20.71
CA HIS A 66 -14.41 9.31 -20.65
C HIS A 66 -14.17 8.61 -19.29
N ILE A 67 -12.94 8.64 -18.79
CA ILE A 67 -12.49 8.11 -17.50
C ILE A 67 -13.11 8.93 -16.36
N GLU A 68 -13.09 10.25 -16.43
CA GLU A 68 -13.69 11.11 -15.39
C GLU A 68 -15.19 10.83 -15.22
N ASN A 69 -15.93 10.63 -16.31
CA ASN A 69 -17.33 10.24 -16.27
C ASN A 69 -17.52 8.86 -15.60
N LYS A 70 -16.71 7.86 -15.97
CA LYS A 70 -16.75 6.52 -15.35
C LYS A 70 -16.45 6.57 -13.85
N LEU A 71 -15.46 7.37 -13.44
CA LEU A 71 -15.13 7.56 -12.03
C LEU A 71 -16.29 8.25 -11.30
N THR A 72 -16.91 9.26 -11.88
CA THR A 72 -18.07 9.95 -11.28
C THR A 72 -19.24 8.99 -11.01
N GLU A 73 -19.52 8.07 -11.92
CA GLU A 73 -20.55 7.02 -11.73
C GLU A 73 -20.19 6.10 -10.55
N LYS A 74 -18.94 5.65 -10.48
CA LYS A 74 -18.45 4.83 -9.37
C LYS A 74 -18.48 5.57 -8.03
N GLU A 75 -18.08 6.83 -8.00
CA GLU A 75 -18.11 7.69 -6.81
C GLU A 75 -19.53 7.87 -6.25
N SER A 76 -20.54 7.91 -7.11
CA SER A 76 -21.95 7.94 -6.70
C SER A 76 -22.39 6.66 -5.98
N ILE A 77 -21.75 5.52 -6.26
CA ILE A 77 -21.98 4.24 -5.58
C ILE A 77 -21.14 4.17 -4.29
N TRP A 78 -19.85 4.46 -4.39
CA TRP A 78 -18.91 4.42 -3.26
C TRP A 78 -19.32 5.35 -2.13
N SER A 79 -19.76 6.57 -2.46
CA SER A 79 -20.23 7.55 -1.47
C SER A 79 -21.36 7.02 -0.60
N LYS A 80 -22.31 6.26 -1.17
CA LYS A 80 -23.42 5.65 -0.42
C LYS A 80 -22.93 4.56 0.54
N SER A 81 -22.03 3.69 0.08
CA SER A 81 -21.49 2.62 0.94
C SER A 81 -20.56 3.17 2.03
N ILE A 82 -19.76 4.20 1.73
CA ILE A 82 -18.94 4.92 2.73
C ILE A 82 -19.82 5.65 3.75
N ALA A 83 -20.91 6.30 3.32
CA ALA A 83 -21.85 6.94 4.23
C ALA A 83 -22.49 5.93 5.20
N LYS A 84 -22.90 4.74 4.72
CA LYS A 84 -23.38 3.67 5.60
C LYS A 84 -22.33 3.24 6.62
N ALA A 85 -21.08 3.09 6.19
CA ALA A 85 -19.97 2.73 7.08
C ALA A 85 -19.73 3.80 8.16
N LYS A 86 -19.80 5.08 7.77
CA LYS A 86 -19.66 6.21 8.69
C LYS A 86 -20.79 6.25 9.73
N ASP A 87 -22.02 6.02 9.30
CA ASP A 87 -23.22 6.10 10.15
C ASP A 87 -23.46 4.86 11.03
N ASN A 88 -22.52 3.92 11.13
CA ASN A 88 -22.70 2.62 11.81
C ASN A 88 -23.91 1.81 11.31
N LYS A 89 -24.33 2.01 10.06
CA LYS A 89 -25.42 1.22 9.47
C LYS A 89 -24.88 -0.16 9.10
N ASN A 90 -25.78 -1.14 9.02
CA ASN A 90 -25.43 -2.48 8.56
C ASN A 90 -24.82 -2.41 7.14
N ILE A 91 -23.54 -2.78 7.04
CA ILE A 91 -22.83 -2.88 5.75
C ILE A 91 -23.16 -4.24 5.14
N SER A 92 -23.82 -4.23 3.97
CA SER A 92 -24.05 -5.45 3.19
C SER A 92 -22.77 -5.92 2.49
N LYS A 93 -22.74 -7.16 2.00
CA LYS A 93 -21.61 -7.65 1.18
C LYS A 93 -21.36 -6.78 -0.07
N LEU A 94 -22.41 -6.23 -0.67
CA LEU A 94 -22.29 -5.29 -1.79
C LEU A 94 -21.60 -4.00 -1.34
N ASP A 95 -21.97 -3.47 -0.18
CA ASP A 95 -21.30 -2.28 0.38
C ASP A 95 -19.82 -2.55 0.68
N MET A 96 -19.48 -3.73 1.21
CA MET A 96 -18.08 -4.13 1.43
C MET A 96 -17.29 -4.14 0.12
N ASN A 97 -17.84 -4.73 -0.94
CA ASN A 97 -17.22 -4.78 -2.26
C ASN A 97 -17.03 -3.37 -2.84
N ASN A 98 -18.02 -2.49 -2.71
CA ASN A 98 -17.92 -1.10 -3.16
C ASN A 98 -16.84 -0.31 -2.40
N ILE A 99 -16.70 -0.55 -1.09
CA ILE A 99 -15.66 0.11 -0.28
C ILE A 99 -14.27 -0.43 -0.65
N LEU A 100 -14.13 -1.74 -0.89
CA LEU A 100 -12.88 -2.33 -1.37
C LEU A 100 -12.50 -1.77 -2.74
N GLU A 101 -13.47 -1.69 -3.66
CA GLU A 101 -13.27 -1.09 -4.98
C GLU A 101 -12.78 0.35 -4.85
N PHE A 102 -13.44 1.17 -4.03
CA PHE A 102 -12.97 2.53 -3.74
C PHE A 102 -11.52 2.54 -3.22
N PHE A 103 -11.16 1.67 -2.29
CA PHE A 103 -9.80 1.60 -1.74
C PHE A 103 -8.77 1.28 -2.82
N VAL A 104 -9.05 0.29 -3.66
CA VAL A 104 -8.16 -0.10 -4.77
C VAL A 104 -8.00 1.05 -5.76
N TYR A 105 -9.10 1.65 -6.21
CA TYR A 105 -9.04 2.81 -7.11
C TYR A 105 -8.27 3.97 -6.47
N GLN A 106 -8.46 4.21 -5.18
CA GLN A 106 -7.81 5.30 -4.48
C GLN A 106 -6.31 5.05 -4.22
N ILE A 107 -5.86 3.79 -4.14
CA ILE A 107 -4.42 3.45 -4.16
C ILE A 107 -3.81 3.82 -5.50
N ILE A 108 -4.46 3.43 -6.61
CA ILE A 108 -3.88 3.50 -7.95
C ILE A 108 -3.98 4.89 -8.59
N ARG A 109 -5.03 5.67 -8.29
CA ARG A 109 -5.36 6.91 -9.02
C ARG A 109 -4.69 8.17 -8.47
N THR A 110 -3.89 8.08 -7.41
CA THR A 110 -3.26 9.27 -6.81
C THR A 110 -2.11 9.78 -7.67
N LYS A 111 -1.87 11.10 -7.62
CA LYS A 111 -0.70 11.73 -8.24
C LYS A 111 0.62 11.09 -7.78
N ALA A 112 0.69 10.68 -6.52
CA ALA A 112 1.86 10.01 -5.96
C ALA A 112 2.11 8.64 -6.61
N GLN A 113 1.05 7.89 -6.88
CA GLN A 113 1.15 6.59 -7.54
C GLN A 113 1.51 6.74 -9.03
N LEU A 114 0.95 7.72 -9.74
CA LEU A 114 1.35 8.00 -11.13
C LEU A 114 2.85 8.28 -11.24
N LYS A 115 3.36 9.20 -10.39
CA LYS A 115 4.79 9.52 -10.33
C LYS A 115 5.64 8.29 -10.00
N HIS A 116 5.15 7.43 -9.10
CA HIS A 116 5.82 6.18 -8.77
C HIS A 116 5.89 5.24 -9.98
N SER A 117 4.78 4.99 -10.67
CA SER A 117 4.73 4.14 -11.87
C SER A 117 5.63 4.68 -12.99
N GLN A 118 5.60 5.98 -13.26
CA GLN A 118 6.49 6.63 -14.23
C GLN A 118 7.96 6.42 -13.87
N LYS A 119 8.34 6.62 -12.61
CA LYS A 119 9.72 6.38 -12.15
C LYS A 119 10.13 4.92 -12.30
N LEU A 120 9.25 3.97 -11.95
CA LEU A 120 9.52 2.53 -12.12
C LEU A 120 9.79 2.21 -13.59
N ILE A 121 8.89 2.60 -14.49
CA ILE A 121 8.99 2.31 -15.94
C ILE A 121 10.23 2.99 -16.54
N SER A 122 10.50 4.23 -16.16
CA SER A 122 11.70 4.95 -16.61
C SER A 122 12.99 4.24 -16.20
N MET A 123 13.10 3.79 -14.94
CA MET A 123 14.28 3.06 -14.50
C MET A 123 14.43 1.72 -15.23
N LEU A 124 13.33 1.00 -15.45
CA LEU A 124 13.32 -0.26 -16.21
C LEU A 124 13.78 -0.05 -17.66
N LYS A 125 13.18 0.90 -18.38
CA LYS A 125 13.55 1.24 -19.75
C LYS A 125 15.01 1.73 -19.83
N SER A 126 15.43 2.59 -18.91
CA SER A 126 16.79 3.15 -18.90
C SER A 126 17.86 2.08 -18.71
N GLU A 127 17.63 1.12 -17.81
CA GLU A 127 18.59 0.05 -17.57
C GLU A 127 18.69 -0.89 -18.78
N LEU A 128 17.54 -1.25 -19.37
CA LEU A 128 17.49 -2.06 -20.59
C LEU A 128 18.20 -1.37 -21.77
N MET A 129 17.94 -0.08 -21.99
CA MET A 129 18.56 0.69 -23.07
C MET A 129 20.06 0.91 -22.84
N SER A 130 20.50 1.07 -21.60
CA SER A 130 21.93 1.21 -21.28
C SER A 130 22.73 -0.03 -21.67
N GLU A 131 22.13 -1.22 -21.61
CA GLU A 131 22.77 -2.44 -22.09
C GLU A 131 22.78 -2.54 -23.62
N CYS A 132 21.74 -2.03 -24.30
CA CYS A 132 21.69 -2.01 -25.76
C CYS A 132 22.61 -0.95 -26.39
N TYR A 133 22.88 0.16 -25.70
CA TYR A 133 23.62 1.31 -26.21
C TYR A 133 24.80 1.68 -25.31
N GLN A 134 25.76 0.77 -25.17
CA GLN A 134 26.89 0.92 -24.25
C GLN A 134 27.80 2.14 -24.53
N GLU A 135 27.79 2.67 -25.75
CA GLU A 135 28.57 3.85 -26.14
C GLU A 135 27.93 5.18 -25.74
N ILE A 136 26.65 5.18 -25.36
CA ILE A 136 25.93 6.38 -24.93
C ILE A 136 26.01 6.49 -23.41
N ASP A 137 26.28 7.69 -22.92
CA ASP A 137 26.29 7.96 -21.47
C ASP A 137 24.92 7.61 -20.85
N LYS A 138 24.94 6.79 -19.79
CA LYS A 138 23.73 6.34 -19.08
C LYS A 138 22.88 7.51 -18.58
N SER A 139 23.47 8.66 -18.26
CA SER A 139 22.74 9.86 -17.85
C SER A 139 21.88 10.45 -18.98
N VAL A 140 22.40 10.44 -20.21
CA VAL A 140 21.67 10.91 -21.41
C VAL A 140 20.50 9.98 -21.72
N ILE A 141 20.72 8.66 -21.62
CA ILE A 141 19.65 7.66 -21.77
C ILE A 141 18.54 7.91 -20.75
N ARG A 142 18.91 8.06 -19.47
CA ARG A 142 17.95 8.30 -18.38
C ARG A 142 17.11 9.56 -18.61
N GLU A 143 17.74 10.67 -19.00
CA GLU A 143 17.01 11.92 -19.23
C GLU A 143 15.99 11.78 -20.37
N ASN A 144 16.37 11.15 -21.49
CA ASN A 144 15.48 10.95 -22.63
C ASN A 144 14.32 10.01 -22.28
N VAL A 145 14.61 8.88 -21.61
CA VAL A 145 13.59 7.93 -21.16
C VAL A 145 12.65 8.56 -20.15
N GLU A 146 13.13 9.39 -19.22
CA GLU A 146 12.27 10.10 -18.27
C GLU A 146 11.30 11.07 -18.94
N LYS A 147 11.70 11.73 -20.03
CA LYS A 147 10.81 12.60 -20.82
C LYS A 147 9.74 11.76 -21.55
N GLU A 148 10.18 10.75 -22.29
CA GLU A 148 9.28 9.82 -23.01
C GLU A 148 8.24 9.20 -22.07
N VAL A 149 8.67 8.65 -20.92
CA VAL A 149 7.77 7.96 -19.98
C VAL A 149 6.75 8.89 -19.35
N LYS A 150 7.07 10.18 -19.14
CA LYS A 150 6.09 11.16 -18.66
C LYS A 150 4.98 11.41 -19.68
N ASP A 151 5.34 11.36 -20.97
CA ASP A 151 4.41 11.56 -22.07
C ASP A 151 3.63 10.28 -22.41
N ASP A 152 4.21 9.10 -22.17
CA ASP A 152 3.59 7.82 -22.52
C ASP A 152 2.73 7.23 -21.40
N VAL A 153 3.18 7.30 -20.14
CA VAL A 153 2.49 6.65 -19.02
C VAL A 153 1.47 7.62 -18.42
N LYS A 154 0.21 7.37 -18.75
CA LYS A 154 -0.95 8.17 -18.31
C LYS A 154 -1.65 7.51 -17.13
N PRO A 155 -2.51 8.26 -16.40
CA PRO A 155 -3.31 7.67 -15.33
C PRO A 155 -4.22 6.52 -15.78
N GLU A 156 -4.70 6.51 -17.03
CA GLU A 156 -5.46 5.40 -17.59
C GLU A 156 -4.71 4.07 -17.52
N ASP A 157 -3.42 4.06 -17.87
CA ASP A 157 -2.58 2.87 -17.82
C ASP A 157 -2.49 2.31 -16.40
N VAL A 158 -2.37 3.20 -15.41
CA VAL A 158 -2.31 2.83 -13.99
C VAL A 158 -3.69 2.37 -13.49
N LEU A 159 -4.78 2.91 -14.03
CA LEU A 159 -6.15 2.48 -13.70
C LEU A 159 -6.48 1.10 -14.27
N SER A 160 -5.85 0.69 -15.37
CA SER A 160 -6.13 -0.59 -16.05
C SER A 160 -5.93 -1.83 -15.16
N ILE A 161 -5.11 -1.74 -14.12
CA ILE A 161 -4.84 -2.86 -13.20
C ILE A 161 -5.85 -2.98 -12.05
N ALA A 162 -6.82 -2.05 -11.94
CA ALA A 162 -7.78 -2.00 -10.83
C ALA A 162 -8.55 -3.31 -10.65
N ASP A 163 -9.13 -3.84 -11.73
CA ASP A 163 -9.98 -5.03 -11.69
C ASP A 163 -9.22 -6.26 -11.16
N ARG A 164 -7.96 -6.41 -11.58
CA ARG A 164 -7.08 -7.46 -11.08
C ARG A 164 -6.84 -7.31 -9.58
N LEU A 165 -6.54 -6.10 -9.11
CA LEU A 165 -6.29 -5.84 -7.69
C LEU A 165 -7.54 -6.04 -6.83
N ILE A 166 -8.73 -5.69 -7.35
CA ILE A 166 -10.01 -5.96 -6.67
C ILE A 166 -10.20 -7.46 -6.49
N ILE A 167 -9.97 -8.26 -7.54
CA ILE A 167 -10.07 -9.72 -7.47
C ILE A 167 -9.05 -10.29 -6.47
N GLU A 168 -7.80 -9.81 -6.50
CA GLU A 168 -6.73 -10.24 -5.60
C GLU A 168 -7.02 -9.93 -4.11
N ASN A 169 -7.85 -8.93 -3.80
CA ASN A 169 -8.17 -8.51 -2.44
C ASN A 169 -9.59 -8.85 -1.97
N SER A 170 -10.38 -9.52 -2.82
CA SER A 170 -11.76 -9.89 -2.52
C SER A 170 -11.93 -10.92 -1.39
N ASP A 171 -10.84 -11.57 -0.97
CA ASP A 171 -10.81 -12.55 0.13
C ASP A 171 -10.62 -11.93 1.52
N LEU A 172 -10.19 -10.67 1.58
CA LEU A 172 -9.99 -9.92 2.82
C LEU A 172 -11.34 -9.69 3.56
N ASP A 173 -11.26 -9.64 4.88
CA ASP A 173 -12.41 -9.28 5.72
C ASP A 173 -12.34 -7.80 6.09
N ILE A 174 -13.47 -7.22 6.49
CA ILE A 174 -13.60 -5.79 6.76
C ILE A 174 -13.96 -5.56 8.24
N ILE A 175 -13.44 -4.47 8.80
CA ILE A 175 -13.85 -3.92 10.08
C ILE A 175 -13.92 -2.39 10.00
N ILE A 176 -14.87 -1.81 10.73
CA ILE A 176 -14.93 -0.37 10.97
C ILE A 176 -14.39 -0.11 12.38
N ILE A 177 -13.36 0.71 12.46
CA ILE A 177 -12.80 1.19 13.72
C ILE A 177 -13.50 2.51 14.08
N ASN A 178 -14.06 2.54 15.28
CA ASN A 178 -14.75 3.66 15.88
C ASN A 178 -13.82 4.37 16.85
N ASN A 179 -13.45 5.59 16.52
CA ASN A 179 -12.66 6.45 17.39
C ASN A 179 -13.60 7.26 18.28
N LYS A 180 -13.53 7.00 19.59
CA LYS A 180 -14.24 7.74 20.65
C LYS A 180 -13.29 8.62 21.47
N THR A 181 -12.04 8.81 21.01
CA THR A 181 -11.05 9.70 21.63
C THR A 181 -11.24 11.13 21.15
N ASN A 182 -10.60 12.08 21.84
CA ASN A 182 -10.52 13.48 21.42
C ASN A 182 -9.55 13.75 20.26
N ILE A 183 -8.76 12.76 19.81
CA ILE A 183 -7.79 12.90 18.72
C ILE A 183 -8.46 12.46 17.42
N PRO A 184 -8.65 13.33 16.42
CA PRO A 184 -9.28 12.92 15.18
C PRO A 184 -8.31 12.13 14.29
N PHE A 185 -8.86 11.24 13.46
CA PHE A 185 -8.13 10.72 12.32
C PHE A 185 -7.84 11.84 11.30
N ILE A 186 -6.64 11.85 10.74
CA ILE A 186 -6.28 12.72 9.61
C ILE A 186 -6.33 11.95 8.30
N THR A 187 -6.44 12.65 7.17
CA THR A 187 -6.29 12.08 5.82
C THR A 187 -5.17 12.77 5.04
N SER A 188 -4.96 12.43 3.76
CA SER A 188 -3.94 13.05 2.91
C SER A 188 -4.28 12.95 1.42
N ASP A 189 -3.38 13.46 0.57
CA ASP A 189 -3.42 13.27 -0.87
C ASP A 189 -3.11 11.82 -1.33
N VAL A 190 -2.79 10.92 -0.37
CA VAL A 190 -2.71 9.46 -0.51
C VAL A 190 -3.43 8.78 0.67
N PRO A 191 -4.77 8.73 0.66
CA PRO A 191 -5.55 8.42 1.86
C PRO A 191 -5.59 6.93 2.24
N VAL A 192 -5.29 6.02 1.32
CA VAL A 192 -5.31 4.58 1.58
C VAL A 192 -3.91 4.10 1.91
N ILE A 193 -3.78 3.45 3.06
CA ILE A 193 -2.54 2.87 3.56
C ILE A 193 -2.62 1.36 3.46
N TYR A 194 -1.51 0.72 3.09
CA TYR A 194 -1.36 -0.72 3.17
C TYR A 194 0.00 -1.07 3.77
N ILE A 195 -0.03 -2.02 4.70
CA ILE A 195 1.09 -2.46 5.54
C ILE A 195 1.06 -3.99 5.68
N ASN A 196 2.16 -4.56 6.16
CA ASN A 196 2.23 -5.98 6.48
C ASN A 196 2.99 -6.22 7.80
N PRO A 197 2.28 -6.43 8.92
CA PRO A 197 2.89 -6.79 10.20
C PRO A 197 3.75 -8.07 10.19
N ILE A 198 3.57 -8.99 9.23
CA ILE A 198 4.42 -10.19 9.11
C ILE A 198 5.81 -9.79 8.62
N GLU A 199 5.89 -9.08 7.48
CA GLU A 199 7.15 -8.66 6.86
C GLU A 199 7.16 -7.14 6.76
N ALA A 200 7.73 -6.49 7.79
CA ALA A 200 7.62 -5.06 7.98
C ALA A 200 8.09 -4.25 6.77
N ASP A 201 9.14 -4.69 6.08
CA ASP A 201 9.76 -3.98 4.96
C ASP A 201 9.15 -4.30 3.58
N ASN A 202 8.21 -5.24 3.51
CA ASN A 202 7.67 -5.74 2.24
C ASN A 202 6.15 -5.81 2.24
N THR A 203 5.56 -4.85 1.55
CA THR A 203 4.11 -4.70 1.42
C THR A 203 3.69 -4.97 -0.02
N GLY A 204 2.64 -5.77 -0.20
CA GLY A 204 2.07 -6.01 -1.52
C GLY A 204 0.67 -6.55 -1.44
N LEU A 205 -0.21 -6.01 -2.32
CA LEU A 205 -1.67 -6.18 -2.42
C LEU A 205 -2.19 -7.61 -2.62
N SER A 206 -1.32 -8.60 -2.53
CA SER A 206 -1.68 -10.02 -2.62
C SER A 206 -0.93 -10.89 -1.61
N ASN A 207 -0.25 -10.29 -0.64
CA ASN A 207 0.60 -10.99 0.30
C ASN A 207 -0.19 -11.48 1.54
N ILE A 208 0.26 -12.58 2.15
CA ILE A 208 -0.28 -13.11 3.41
C ILE A 208 -0.06 -12.07 4.52
N GLY A 209 -1.07 -11.88 5.36
CA GLY A 209 -1.02 -10.94 6.49
C GLY A 209 -1.16 -9.47 6.10
N GLU A 210 -1.54 -9.18 4.87
CA GLU A 210 -1.81 -7.82 4.42
C GLU A 210 -2.96 -7.16 5.18
N VAL A 211 -2.77 -5.86 5.42
CA VAL A 211 -3.77 -4.97 6.01
C VAL A 211 -3.81 -3.68 5.19
N ILE A 212 -5.02 -3.28 4.80
CA ILE A 212 -5.30 -2.04 4.06
C ILE A 212 -6.27 -1.22 4.91
N PHE A 213 -5.97 0.04 5.17
CA PHE A 213 -6.88 0.91 5.92
C PHE A 213 -6.96 2.32 5.33
N CYS A 214 -8.10 2.96 5.56
CA CYS A 214 -8.35 4.34 5.16
C CYS A 214 -9.26 4.99 6.22
N PRO A 215 -8.87 6.14 6.79
CA PRO A 215 -9.79 6.94 7.60
C PRO A 215 -10.89 7.45 6.66
N ILE A 216 -12.16 7.26 7.03
CA ILE A 216 -13.32 7.70 6.22
C ILE A 216 -14.01 8.93 6.81
N SER A 217 -13.68 9.29 8.04
CA SER A 217 -13.98 10.55 8.72
C SER A 217 -13.01 10.73 9.89
N GLU A 218 -13.09 11.86 10.62
CA GLU A 218 -12.29 12.09 11.84
C GLU A 218 -12.53 11.06 12.95
N SER A 219 -13.68 10.37 12.94
CA SER A 219 -14.08 9.40 13.96
C SER A 219 -14.18 7.95 13.48
N LYS A 220 -13.92 7.70 12.19
CA LYS A 220 -14.11 6.37 11.58
C LYS A 220 -12.97 6.02 10.65
N LEU A 221 -12.50 4.79 10.77
CA LEU A 221 -11.50 4.20 9.87
C LEU A 221 -12.00 2.84 9.41
N VAL A 222 -11.93 2.57 8.12
CA VAL A 222 -12.26 1.25 7.56
C VAL A 222 -10.96 0.50 7.29
N MET A 223 -10.91 -0.76 7.71
CA MET A 223 -9.75 -1.63 7.58
C MET A 223 -10.15 -2.96 6.94
N PHE A 224 -9.46 -3.33 5.86
CA PHE A 224 -9.44 -4.67 5.31
C PHE A 224 -8.23 -5.42 5.84
N TYR A 225 -8.42 -6.69 6.19
CA TYR A 225 -7.36 -7.52 6.78
C TYR A 225 -7.50 -8.99 6.39
N ASP A 226 -6.37 -9.69 6.41
CA ASP A 226 -6.31 -11.14 6.21
C ASP A 226 -6.86 -11.89 7.42
N LYS A 227 -8.14 -12.30 7.35
CA LYS A 227 -8.85 -13.03 8.42
C LYS A 227 -8.26 -14.40 8.78
N LYS A 228 -7.38 -14.96 7.95
CA LYS A 228 -6.69 -16.22 8.29
C LYS A 228 -5.48 -15.97 9.20
N ILE A 229 -4.98 -14.73 9.23
CA ILE A 229 -3.86 -14.32 10.08
C ILE A 229 -4.36 -13.63 11.34
N TYR A 230 -5.30 -12.69 11.22
CA TYR A 230 -5.76 -11.89 12.34
C TYR A 230 -7.09 -12.41 12.89
N ASP A 231 -7.15 -12.56 14.21
CA ASP A 231 -8.33 -13.06 14.90
C ASP A 231 -9.47 -12.02 14.82
N LYS A 232 -10.55 -12.38 14.11
CA LYS A 232 -11.72 -11.53 13.92
C LYS A 232 -12.41 -11.14 15.23
N SER A 233 -12.45 -12.04 16.22
CA SER A 233 -13.10 -11.76 17.50
C SER A 233 -12.32 -10.74 18.32
N TYR A 234 -10.98 -10.85 18.30
CA TYR A 234 -10.08 -9.89 18.92
C TYR A 234 -10.13 -8.53 18.24
N ILE A 235 -10.11 -8.49 16.91
CA ILE A 235 -10.25 -7.25 16.14
C ILE A 235 -11.58 -6.55 16.47
N LYS A 236 -12.68 -7.30 16.49
CA LYS A 236 -14.00 -6.75 16.82
C LYS A 236 -14.08 -6.23 18.26
N LEU A 237 -13.42 -6.90 19.20
CA LEU A 237 -13.34 -6.42 20.59
C LEU A 237 -12.56 -5.10 20.69
N LYS A 238 -11.57 -4.89 19.81
CA LYS A 238 -10.69 -3.72 19.77
C LYS A 238 -11.05 -2.69 18.70
N SER A 239 -12.22 -2.82 18.06
CA SER A 239 -12.65 -1.88 17.02
C SER A 239 -13.30 -0.61 17.58
N GLU A 240 -13.56 -0.54 18.89
CA GLU A 240 -13.94 0.71 19.56
C GLU A 240 -12.78 1.22 20.39
N ILE A 241 -12.16 2.31 19.95
CA ILE A 241 -11.02 2.95 20.61
C ILE A 241 -11.58 4.00 21.55
N SER A 242 -11.37 3.82 22.85
CA SER A 242 -11.91 4.71 23.89
C SER A 242 -10.85 5.69 24.38
N GLU A 243 -11.28 6.73 25.10
CA GLU A 243 -10.37 7.63 25.85
C GLU A 243 -9.39 6.80 26.70
N GLY A 244 -8.11 7.16 26.66
CA GLY A 244 -6.98 6.39 27.20
C GLY A 244 -6.29 5.44 26.21
N GLU A 245 -6.84 5.26 25.00
CA GLU A 245 -6.24 4.45 23.91
C GLU A 245 -5.78 5.31 22.71
N GLU A 246 -5.48 6.60 22.94
CA GLU A 246 -5.13 7.61 21.93
C GLU A 246 -3.91 7.22 21.07
N GLU A 247 -2.96 6.47 21.64
CA GLU A 247 -1.77 6.03 20.92
C GLU A 247 -2.12 5.18 19.69
N ILE A 248 -3.25 4.46 19.71
CA ILE A 248 -3.72 3.71 18.54
C ILE A 248 -4.08 4.68 17.40
N ILE A 249 -4.77 5.77 17.71
CA ILE A 249 -5.12 6.82 16.74
C ILE A 249 -3.86 7.54 16.25
N HIS A 250 -2.93 7.86 17.15
CA HIS A 250 -1.64 8.41 16.76
C HIS A 250 -0.90 7.50 15.80
N ASN A 251 -0.87 6.18 16.02
CA ASN A 251 -0.19 5.26 15.12
C ASN A 251 -0.82 5.23 13.72
N PHE A 252 -2.15 5.22 13.60
CA PHE A 252 -2.82 5.36 12.29
C PHE A 252 -2.47 6.68 11.61
N ASN A 253 -2.49 7.79 12.35
CA ASN A 253 -2.15 9.11 11.81
C ASN A 253 -0.67 9.24 11.44
N LYS A 254 0.26 8.61 12.17
CA LYS A 254 1.68 8.53 11.83
C LYS A 254 1.89 7.82 10.49
N TYR A 255 1.19 6.72 10.24
CA TYR A 255 1.21 6.07 8.92
C TYR A 255 0.66 6.99 7.82
N GLN A 256 -0.44 7.69 8.10
CA GLN A 256 -1.02 8.64 7.14
C GLN A 256 -0.05 9.79 6.82
N TYR A 257 0.65 10.29 7.84
CA TYR A 257 1.67 11.33 7.76
C TYR A 257 2.87 10.88 6.93
N ILE A 258 3.40 9.67 7.15
CA ILE A 258 4.52 9.13 6.36
C ILE A 258 4.10 8.94 4.90
N SER A 259 2.90 8.40 4.66
CA SER A 259 2.41 8.10 3.31
C SER A 259 2.14 9.32 2.45
N ALA A 260 1.71 10.42 3.07
CA ALA A 260 1.24 11.60 2.34
C ALA A 260 2.30 12.05 1.31
N ASN A 261 1.89 12.56 0.17
CA ASN A 261 2.84 13.01 -0.84
C ASN A 261 3.07 14.51 -0.69
N GLU A 262 2.07 15.34 -0.94
CA GLU A 262 2.17 16.80 -0.86
C GLU A 262 1.56 17.37 0.42
N ARG A 263 0.53 16.72 1.00
CA ARG A 263 -0.22 17.31 2.12
C ARG A 263 -0.97 16.31 2.99
N ILE A 264 -1.07 16.62 4.27
CA ILE A 264 -2.02 16.00 5.21
C ILE A 264 -3.21 16.94 5.43
N MET A 265 -4.39 16.39 5.69
CA MET A 265 -5.65 17.13 5.72
C MET A 265 -6.54 16.69 6.89
N SER A 266 -7.32 17.63 7.43
CA SER A 266 -8.25 17.45 8.55
C SER A 266 -9.25 18.63 8.58
N LEU A 267 -10.19 18.61 9.52
CA LEU A 267 -11.08 19.74 9.75
C LEU A 267 -10.30 20.97 10.26
N GLU A 268 -9.41 20.75 11.23
CA GLU A 268 -8.62 21.77 11.93
C GLU A 268 -7.12 21.55 11.81
N CYS A 269 -6.36 22.62 11.55
CA CYS A 269 -4.90 22.56 11.33
C CYS A 269 -4.09 22.20 12.58
N ASN A 270 -4.60 22.52 13.77
CA ASN A 270 -3.92 22.24 15.04
C ASN A 270 -3.64 20.75 15.27
N VAL A 271 -4.42 19.86 14.65
CA VAL A 271 -4.25 18.41 14.70
C VAL A 271 -2.88 17.97 14.17
N PHE A 272 -2.28 18.74 13.26
CA PHE A 272 -1.03 18.35 12.61
C PHE A 272 0.21 18.58 13.47
N ASP A 273 0.14 19.49 14.45
CA ASP A 273 1.29 19.99 15.18
C ASP A 273 2.12 18.89 15.84
N THR A 274 1.44 17.92 16.46
CA THR A 274 2.09 16.79 17.13
C THR A 274 2.93 15.96 16.15
N TYR A 275 2.48 15.81 14.90
CA TYR A 275 3.19 15.03 13.89
C TYR A 275 4.28 15.84 13.20
N ILE A 276 4.05 17.13 12.93
CA ILE A 276 5.03 18.01 12.30
C ILE A 276 6.23 18.25 13.22
N LYS A 277 6.01 18.35 14.54
CA LYS A 277 7.06 18.58 15.53
C LYS A 277 7.84 17.31 15.91
N ASP A 278 7.37 16.12 15.51
CA ASP A 278 8.02 14.84 15.80
C ASP A 278 9.21 14.60 14.85
N LYS A 279 10.44 14.70 15.38
CA LYS A 279 11.68 14.54 14.61
C LYS A 279 11.84 13.13 14.03
N ASP A 280 11.54 12.09 14.81
CA ASP A 280 11.67 10.70 14.37
C ASP A 280 10.69 10.38 13.24
N LEU A 281 9.46 10.89 13.35
CA LEU A 281 8.46 10.75 12.30
C LEU A 281 8.86 11.47 11.00
N ASN A 282 9.45 12.66 11.11
CA ASN A 282 9.98 13.41 9.97
C ASN A 282 11.14 12.67 9.28
N ASP A 283 12.05 12.08 10.06
CA ASP A 283 13.18 11.29 9.53
C ASP A 283 12.67 10.05 8.76
N LYS A 284 11.69 9.32 9.32
CA LYS A 284 11.02 8.19 8.64
C LYS A 284 10.29 8.62 7.37
N ARG A 285 9.60 9.77 7.39
CA ARG A 285 8.95 10.34 6.19
C ARG A 285 9.97 10.66 5.10
N LYS A 286 11.11 11.26 5.48
CA LYS A 286 12.21 11.57 4.55
C LYS A 286 12.80 10.30 3.96
N GLU A 287 13.05 9.28 4.78
CA GLU A 287 13.51 7.96 4.34
C GLU A 287 12.52 7.35 3.34
N PHE A 288 11.23 7.31 3.67
CA PHE A 288 10.18 6.76 2.81
C PHE A 288 10.14 7.44 1.42
N ASN A 289 10.24 8.77 1.38
CA ASN A 289 10.19 9.54 0.13
C ASN A 289 11.49 9.45 -0.69
N THR A 290 12.64 9.22 -0.05
CA THR A 290 13.96 9.11 -0.71
C THR A 290 14.37 7.67 -1.01
N THR A 291 13.68 6.67 -0.45
CA THR A 291 13.97 5.25 -0.62
C THR A 291 13.99 4.88 -2.11
N LYS A 292 15.09 4.25 -2.53
CA LYS A 292 15.23 3.69 -3.87
C LYS A 292 14.20 2.57 -4.05
N ARG A 293 13.31 2.72 -5.03
CA ARG A 293 12.21 1.78 -5.30
C ARG A 293 12.54 0.75 -6.38
N VAL A 294 13.69 0.87 -7.03
CA VAL A 294 14.17 -0.10 -8.03
C VAL A 294 15.63 -0.38 -7.77
N ASN A 295 15.98 -1.65 -7.65
CA ASN A 295 17.34 -2.13 -7.70
C ASN A 295 17.54 -2.89 -9.00
N SER A 296 18.70 -2.70 -9.63
CA SER A 296 19.14 -3.43 -10.80
C SER A 296 20.48 -4.08 -10.49
N MET A 297 20.70 -5.27 -11.03
CA MET A 297 22.01 -5.92 -11.08
C MET A 297 22.20 -6.56 -12.45
N PHE A 298 23.35 -6.31 -13.07
CA PHE A 298 23.75 -6.95 -14.32
C PHE A 298 24.87 -7.95 -14.04
N ASP A 299 24.73 -9.19 -14.52
CA ASP A 299 25.70 -10.27 -14.30
C ASP A 299 26.51 -10.66 -15.55
N GLY A 300 26.38 -9.89 -16.64
CA GLY A 300 26.96 -10.20 -17.95
C GLY A 300 26.03 -10.97 -18.89
N ASN A 301 25.02 -11.68 -18.37
CA ASN A 301 24.05 -12.45 -19.18
C ASN A 301 22.65 -11.86 -19.15
N GLY A 302 22.32 -11.06 -18.13
CA GLY A 302 21.03 -10.39 -18.03
C GLY A 302 20.96 -9.42 -16.86
N ILE A 303 19.83 -8.72 -16.77
CA ILE A 303 19.56 -7.75 -15.72
C ILE A 303 18.51 -8.34 -14.77
N LEU A 304 18.86 -8.48 -13.49
CA LEU A 304 17.91 -8.71 -12.41
C LEU A 304 17.37 -7.36 -11.94
N LEU A 305 16.04 -7.25 -11.85
CA LEU A 305 15.35 -6.04 -11.42
C LEU A 305 14.46 -6.37 -10.24
N ALA A 306 14.66 -5.67 -9.13
CA ALA A 306 13.83 -5.74 -7.94
C ALA A 306 13.11 -4.41 -7.74
N THR A 307 11.78 -4.42 -7.80
CA THR A 307 10.95 -3.22 -7.60
C THR A 307 10.24 -3.30 -6.25
N LYS A 308 10.08 -2.15 -5.61
CA LYS A 308 9.35 -2.00 -4.35
C LYS A 308 8.09 -1.18 -4.60
N SER A 309 6.97 -1.66 -4.06
CA SER A 309 5.72 -0.91 -4.06
C SER A 309 5.84 0.39 -3.25
N ARG A 310 4.81 1.24 -3.31
CA ARG A 310 4.70 2.46 -2.49
C ARG A 310 4.19 2.17 -1.06
N GLY A 311 4.04 0.91 -0.67
CA GLY A 311 3.56 0.59 0.67
C GLY A 311 4.59 0.97 1.73
N ILE A 312 4.10 1.14 2.95
CA ILE A 312 4.85 1.73 4.05
C ILE A 312 5.38 0.61 4.93
N LYS A 313 6.60 0.78 5.41
CA LYS A 313 7.17 -0.12 6.40
C LYS A 313 6.28 -0.16 7.64
N TYR A 314 5.98 -1.35 8.16
CA TYR A 314 5.32 -1.48 9.46
C TYR A 314 6.28 -1.04 10.58
N CYS A 315 6.16 0.20 11.02
CA CYS A 315 7.10 0.86 11.95
C CYS A 315 6.47 1.30 13.27
N TYR A 316 5.13 1.30 13.36
CA TYR A 316 4.36 1.60 14.56
C TYR A 316 3.38 0.46 14.83
N ASP A 317 3.39 -0.05 16.06
CA ASP A 317 2.54 -1.18 16.41
C ASP A 317 1.07 -0.77 16.50
N ILE A 318 0.22 -1.41 15.71
CA ILE A 318 -1.22 -1.27 15.78
C ILE A 318 -1.72 -2.47 16.58
N ASN A 319 -1.95 -2.28 17.88
CA ASN A 319 -2.32 -3.33 18.85
C ASN A 319 -3.53 -4.20 18.43
N ILE A 320 -4.35 -3.71 17.49
CA ILE A 320 -5.49 -4.42 16.88
C ILE A 320 -4.99 -5.58 15.98
N LEU A 321 -3.81 -5.46 15.37
CA LEU A 321 -3.22 -6.38 14.38
C LEU A 321 -2.29 -7.41 15.03
N LYS A 322 -2.79 -8.15 16.01
CA LYS A 322 -1.98 -9.11 16.76
C LYS A 322 -1.67 -10.36 15.93
N LEU A 323 -0.40 -10.57 15.63
CA LEU A 323 0.06 -11.78 14.93
C LEU A 323 -0.17 -13.07 15.77
N PRO A 324 -0.47 -14.20 15.10
CA PRO A 324 -0.48 -15.53 15.71
C PRO A 324 0.80 -15.85 16.48
N ARG A 325 0.67 -16.63 17.57
CA ARG A 325 1.82 -16.96 18.45
C ARG A 325 2.95 -17.64 17.68
N GLN A 326 2.63 -18.47 16.70
CA GLN A 326 3.59 -19.17 15.84
C GLN A 326 4.48 -18.18 15.08
N LEU A 327 3.89 -17.13 14.50
CA LEU A 327 4.61 -16.09 13.77
C LEU A 327 5.36 -15.12 14.69
N ARG A 328 4.78 -14.75 15.84
CA ARG A 328 5.45 -13.87 16.83
C ARG A 328 6.74 -14.47 17.40
N LYS A 329 6.83 -15.80 17.49
CA LYS A 329 8.05 -16.51 17.93
C LYS A 329 9.20 -16.46 16.91
N ILE A 330 8.94 -15.98 15.70
CA ILE A 330 9.96 -15.79 14.65
C ILE A 330 10.49 -14.35 14.80
N PRO A 331 11.80 -14.13 14.92
CA PRO A 331 12.38 -12.80 14.94
C PRO A 331 12.03 -12.03 13.66
N GLU A 332 11.75 -10.74 13.77
CA GLU A 332 11.27 -9.90 12.66
C GLU A 332 12.16 -9.98 11.42
N LYS A 333 13.49 -9.93 11.60
CA LYS A 333 14.48 -10.05 10.51
C LYS A 333 14.43 -11.36 9.69
N PHE A 334 13.73 -12.38 10.20
CA PHE A 334 13.55 -13.67 9.51
C PHE A 334 12.10 -13.92 9.10
N ARG A 335 11.18 -12.99 9.39
CA ARG A 335 9.82 -13.08 8.88
C ARG A 335 9.81 -12.63 7.43
N ARG A 336 9.08 -13.39 6.63
CA ARG A 336 8.79 -13.07 5.24
C ARG A 336 7.42 -13.61 4.88
N THR A 337 6.76 -12.93 3.96
CA THR A 337 5.44 -13.29 3.47
C THR A 337 5.53 -14.01 2.13
N ALA A 338 4.37 -14.42 1.64
CA ALA A 338 4.17 -15.03 0.33
C ALA A 338 2.82 -14.57 -0.21
N LYS A 339 2.45 -14.97 -1.43
CA LYS A 339 1.11 -14.65 -1.94
C LYS A 339 0.03 -15.40 -1.18
N ARG A 340 -1.12 -14.77 -0.96
CA ARG A 340 -2.31 -15.40 -0.35
C ARG A 340 -2.81 -16.58 -1.18
N LYS A 341 -2.73 -16.48 -2.51
CA LYS A 341 -3.02 -17.60 -3.41
C LYS A 341 -1.82 -18.55 -3.48
N TYR A 342 -2.09 -19.82 -3.27
CA TYR A 342 -1.08 -20.87 -3.38
C TYR A 342 -0.52 -20.97 -4.79
N SER A 343 0.80 -21.16 -4.90
CA SER A 343 1.47 -21.64 -6.09
C SER A 343 2.72 -22.43 -5.69
N LYS A 344 3.13 -23.40 -6.52
CA LYS A 344 4.36 -24.18 -6.30
C LYS A 344 5.58 -23.25 -6.22
N GLU A 345 5.65 -22.25 -7.09
CA GLU A 345 6.72 -21.25 -7.12
C GLU A 345 6.85 -20.48 -5.79
N ASN A 346 5.73 -20.09 -5.17
CA ASN A 346 5.78 -19.39 -3.88
C ASN A 346 6.28 -20.32 -2.76
N ARG A 347 5.90 -21.60 -2.82
CA ARG A 347 6.37 -22.62 -1.87
C ARG A 347 7.86 -22.90 -2.07
N GLU A 348 8.32 -23.01 -3.31
CA GLU A 348 9.71 -23.27 -3.72
C GLU A 348 10.68 -22.21 -3.19
N LYS A 349 10.27 -20.93 -3.10
CA LYS A 349 11.08 -19.87 -2.47
C LYS A 349 11.46 -20.22 -1.03
N PHE A 350 10.56 -20.84 -0.27
CA PHE A 350 10.88 -21.30 1.08
C PHE A 350 11.76 -22.54 1.07
N LEU A 351 11.47 -23.50 0.19
CA LEU A 351 12.28 -24.71 0.04
C LEU A 351 13.73 -24.38 -0.34
N PHE A 352 13.95 -23.40 -1.21
CA PHE A 352 15.28 -22.91 -1.57
C PHE A 352 16.04 -22.38 -0.34
N SER A 353 15.39 -21.58 0.51
CA SER A 353 16.05 -21.10 1.74
C SER A 353 16.30 -22.20 2.76
N ILE A 354 15.48 -23.26 2.74
CA ILE A 354 15.64 -24.39 3.66
C ILE A 354 16.76 -25.31 3.19
N TYR A 355 16.85 -25.60 1.89
CA TYR A 355 17.69 -26.69 1.38
C TYR A 355 18.88 -26.25 0.54
N ARG A 356 18.91 -25.02 0.03
CA ARG A 356 19.97 -24.53 -0.85
C ARG A 356 20.81 -23.43 -0.23
N MET A 357 20.19 -22.45 0.42
CA MET A 357 20.94 -21.32 1.00
C MET A 357 22.04 -21.73 1.98
N PRO A 358 21.87 -22.72 2.88
CA PRO A 358 22.96 -23.16 3.76
C PRO A 358 24.23 -23.61 3.02
N ASP A 359 24.09 -24.21 1.85
CA ASP A 359 25.22 -24.69 1.03
C ASP A 359 25.96 -23.55 0.32
N LEU A 360 25.44 -22.33 0.36
CA LEU A 360 26.01 -21.14 -0.30
C LEU A 360 26.86 -20.29 0.63
N ALA A 361 26.97 -20.63 1.92
CA ALA A 361 27.75 -19.88 2.90
C ALA A 361 29.24 -19.87 2.53
N ARG A 362 29.85 -18.68 2.52
CA ARG A 362 31.26 -18.46 2.17
C ARG A 362 32.15 -18.27 3.40
N ASN A 363 31.54 -17.97 4.54
CA ASN A 363 32.22 -17.74 5.82
C ASN A 363 31.30 -18.18 6.99
N GLU A 364 31.86 -18.21 8.20
CA GLU A 364 31.14 -18.66 9.40
C GLU A 364 29.97 -17.75 9.79
N ASP A 365 30.06 -16.44 9.56
CA ASP A 365 28.97 -15.50 9.86
C ASP A 365 27.75 -15.75 8.94
N GLU A 366 27.99 -15.94 7.64
CA GLU A 366 26.97 -16.32 6.66
C GLU A 366 26.35 -17.68 6.99
N LYS A 367 27.17 -18.65 7.40
CA LYS A 367 26.71 -19.97 7.80
C LYS A 367 25.75 -19.89 8.99
N GLN A 368 26.11 -19.16 10.04
CA GLN A 368 25.24 -18.92 11.19
C GLN A 368 23.93 -18.22 10.79
N CYS A 369 24.01 -17.23 9.90
CA CYS A 369 22.84 -16.53 9.38
C CYS A 369 21.92 -17.49 8.60
N PHE A 370 22.48 -18.32 7.72
CA PHE A 370 21.72 -19.26 6.90
C PHE A 370 21.14 -20.42 7.71
N GLU A 371 21.80 -20.88 8.78
CA GLU A 371 21.21 -21.85 9.72
C GLU A 371 19.97 -21.29 10.42
N GLN A 372 20.03 -20.03 10.87
CA GLN A 372 18.87 -19.33 11.44
C GLN A 372 17.78 -19.15 10.39
N LEU A 373 18.14 -18.72 9.18
CA LEU A 373 17.20 -18.55 8.06
C LEU A 373 16.52 -19.88 7.71
N GLN A 374 17.25 -20.98 7.61
CA GLN A 374 16.72 -22.32 7.36
C GLN A 374 15.69 -22.70 8.44
N LYS A 375 16.07 -22.57 9.71
CA LYS A 375 15.19 -22.87 10.86
C LYS A 375 13.88 -22.10 10.82
N TYR A 376 13.94 -20.78 10.59
CA TYR A 376 12.73 -19.95 10.58
C TYR A 376 11.93 -20.07 9.28
N SER A 377 12.59 -20.31 8.15
CA SER A 377 11.95 -20.62 6.87
C SER A 377 11.12 -21.90 6.95
N LYS A 378 11.61 -22.93 7.65
CA LYS A 378 10.85 -24.15 7.91
C LYS A 378 9.56 -23.87 8.70
N ARG A 379 9.65 -23.07 9.77
CA ARG A 379 8.47 -22.68 10.57
C ARG A 379 7.47 -21.83 9.79
N LEU A 380 7.96 -20.91 8.95
CA LEU A 380 7.09 -20.12 8.07
C LEU A 380 6.40 -21.02 7.05
N LEU A 381 7.13 -21.92 6.41
CA LEU A 381 6.57 -22.84 5.43
C LEU A 381 5.53 -23.76 6.06
N GLU A 382 5.77 -24.33 7.24
CA GLU A 382 4.78 -25.12 7.98
C GLU A 382 3.50 -24.31 8.24
N TYR A 383 3.64 -23.05 8.64
CA TYR A 383 2.51 -22.16 8.87
C TYR A 383 1.76 -21.81 7.57
N PHE A 384 2.50 -21.53 6.48
CA PHE A 384 1.92 -21.18 5.19
C PHE A 384 1.29 -22.40 4.49
N ASP A 385 1.83 -23.61 4.66
CA ASP A 385 1.20 -24.83 4.16
C ASP A 385 -0.17 -25.05 4.83
N TYR A 386 -0.30 -24.73 6.12
CA TYR A 386 -1.59 -24.68 6.79
C TYR A 386 -2.52 -23.57 6.24
N TYR A 387 -1.99 -22.35 6.07
CA TYR A 387 -2.74 -21.20 5.55
C TYR A 387 -3.33 -21.47 4.14
N TRP A 388 -2.51 -22.05 3.26
CA TRP A 388 -2.87 -22.39 1.88
C TRP A 388 -3.72 -23.64 1.78
N LYS A 389 -3.69 -24.50 2.80
CA LYS A 389 -4.17 -25.89 2.72
C LYS A 389 -3.47 -26.62 1.58
N THR A 390 -2.13 -26.56 1.57
CA THR A 390 -1.30 -27.10 0.48
C THR A 390 -1.66 -28.56 0.20
N PRO A 391 -1.80 -28.96 -1.09
CA PRO A 391 -2.04 -30.35 -1.47
C PRO A 391 -0.97 -31.29 -0.91
N LYS A 392 -1.36 -32.48 -0.43
CA LYS A 392 -0.42 -33.44 0.18
C LYS A 392 0.70 -33.86 -0.76
N GLU A 393 0.38 -34.01 -2.04
CA GLU A 393 1.34 -34.29 -3.12
C GLU A 393 2.43 -33.22 -3.22
N ASP A 394 2.06 -31.94 -3.07
CA ASP A 394 3.00 -30.82 -3.10
C ASP A 394 3.78 -30.66 -1.79
N CYS A 395 3.29 -31.21 -0.68
CA CYS A 395 4.03 -31.25 0.58
C CYS A 395 5.19 -32.26 0.56
N THR A 396 5.16 -33.24 -0.36
CA THR A 396 6.19 -34.26 -0.50
C THR A 396 7.19 -33.84 -1.56
N ILE A 397 8.48 -33.84 -1.23
CA ILE A 397 9.55 -33.49 -2.18
C ILE A 397 10.07 -34.79 -2.77
N SER A 398 9.93 -34.98 -4.09
CA SER A 398 10.50 -36.15 -4.77
C SER A 398 12.03 -36.09 -4.75
N GLY A 399 12.71 -37.23 -4.90
CA GLY A 399 14.18 -37.26 -4.99
C GLY A 399 14.70 -36.35 -6.10
N ARG A 400 14.02 -36.37 -7.26
CA ARG A 400 14.33 -35.49 -8.40
C ARG A 400 14.18 -34.01 -8.06
N ASP A 401 13.11 -33.62 -7.38
CA ASP A 401 12.89 -32.22 -7.01
C ASP A 401 13.88 -31.75 -5.94
N MET A 402 14.29 -32.65 -5.03
CA MET A 402 15.35 -32.39 -4.07
C MET A 402 16.69 -32.19 -4.77
N ASP A 403 17.02 -33.03 -5.75
CA ASP A 403 18.24 -32.88 -6.55
C ASP A 403 18.22 -31.57 -7.33
N LEU A 404 17.08 -31.20 -7.92
CA LEU A 404 16.90 -29.88 -8.56
C LEU A 404 17.14 -28.76 -7.56
N LEU A 405 16.47 -28.75 -6.39
CA LEU A 405 16.63 -27.75 -5.33
C LEU A 405 18.09 -27.56 -4.90
N LYS A 406 18.86 -28.64 -4.78
CA LYS A 406 20.27 -28.61 -4.40
C LYS A 406 21.19 -28.15 -5.54
N THR A 407 20.82 -28.43 -6.79
CA THR A 407 21.60 -28.09 -7.98
C THR A 407 21.19 -26.76 -8.61
N TYR A 408 20.11 -26.10 -8.12
CA TYR A 408 19.69 -24.79 -8.58
C TYR A 408 20.87 -23.80 -8.56
N PRO A 409 21.20 -23.17 -9.69
CA PRO A 409 22.26 -22.17 -9.75
C PRO A 409 21.92 -21.05 -8.78
N ALA A 410 22.85 -20.70 -7.89
CA ALA A 410 22.68 -19.62 -6.90
C ALA A 410 22.31 -18.27 -7.54
N LYS A 411 22.59 -18.09 -8.84
CA LYS A 411 22.38 -16.85 -9.59
C LYS A 411 20.93 -16.41 -9.78
N ARG A 412 19.91 -17.22 -9.44
CA ARG A 412 18.49 -16.88 -9.71
C ARG A 412 17.74 -16.25 -8.54
N PHE A 413 18.29 -16.24 -7.33
CA PHE A 413 17.65 -15.70 -6.13
C PHE A 413 18.64 -14.91 -5.30
N GLU A 414 19.07 -13.75 -5.82
CA GLU A 414 19.56 -12.69 -4.96
C GLU A 414 18.34 -11.95 -4.40
N TYR A 415 18.15 -12.06 -3.09
CA TYR A 415 17.03 -11.45 -2.34
C TYR A 415 17.35 -10.02 -1.93
#